data_AF-A0A142YJY3-F1
#
_entry.id   AF-A0A142YJY3-F1
#
_cell.length_a   1.000
_cell.length_b   1.000
_cell.length_c   1.000
_cell.angle_alpha   90.00
_cell.angle_beta   90.00
_cell.angle_gamma   90.00
#
_symmetry.space_group_name_H-M   'P 1'
#
loop_
_entity.id
_entity.type
_entity.pdbx_description
1 polymer ?
#
loop_
_entity_poly.entity_id
_entity_poly.type
_entity_poly.pdbx_seq_one_letter_code
_entity_poly.pdbx_strand_id
1 'polypeptide(L)'
;MHEAPNRPSGSSSWLIPVGRRMGVAGVAALLAIATAGAAEPPRPERPHLERWVKLLASPELEGRSGEGGRKTAALITEEYRRLGLEPLFDGQFGQEIPPAPPVEAVGRNVGAILRGADPELKDRFIIVSAHYDHLGVRGGVLYPGADDNASGVAMLLETARSLVESAGKPRRSVVFLAFDQEEVGLYGSRFFAANPPFPIESIDLFLTADMIGRSLGGVCEDLVFVMGTEHIPALRPWLFEEAAGRPLTLGILGADLLILNRSDYGPFRSRKVPFLFFSTGENPRYHAPSDTAETLDYPKLTEISQLIHGVVAKAAVADALPRWSDQVDHPLEEAVTIRDVLRVLDANRAALRINAAQAFVIAGALRTLDGVVERGTVSPAERASIIQAARIVLMTAF
;
A
#
# COMPACT_ATOMS: atom_id res chain seq x y z
N MET A 1 -21.16 -62.17 35.83
CA MET A 1 -20.62 -63.55 35.81
C MET A 1 -21.70 -64.42 36.40
N HIS A 2 -22.29 -65.43 35.80
CA HIS A 2 -22.09 -66.18 34.56
C HIS A 2 -23.47 -66.74 34.21
N GLU A 3 -23.87 -66.72 32.95
CA GLU A 3 -24.61 -67.82 32.31
C GLU A 3 -24.85 -67.47 30.84
N ALA A 4 -24.23 -68.24 29.96
CA ALA A 4 -24.73 -68.48 28.61
C ALA A 4 -25.68 -69.69 28.70
N PRO A 5 -26.61 -69.89 27.75
CA PRO A 5 -26.20 -70.74 26.62
C PRO A 5 -26.88 -70.45 25.26
N ASN A 6 -26.08 -70.71 24.22
CA ASN A 6 -26.32 -71.55 23.05
C ASN A 6 -27.64 -71.53 22.23
N ARG A 7 -27.42 -71.54 20.90
CA ARG A 7 -28.35 -71.71 19.78
C ARG A 7 -29.13 -73.05 19.84
N PRO A 8 -30.16 -73.22 18.98
CA PRO A 8 -29.88 -73.93 17.72
C PRO A 8 -30.58 -73.38 16.47
N SER A 9 -29.98 -73.75 15.35
CA SER A 9 -30.36 -73.56 13.95
C SER A 9 -31.39 -74.57 13.45
N GLY A 10 -32.16 -74.19 12.43
CA GLY A 10 -32.96 -75.09 11.59
C GLY A 10 -34.35 -74.50 11.37
N SER A 11 -34.96 -74.44 10.19
CA SER A 11 -34.63 -74.89 8.84
C SER A 11 -35.69 -74.25 7.91
N SER A 12 -35.43 -74.27 6.61
CA SER A 12 -36.42 -74.28 5.53
C SER A 12 -37.36 -73.07 5.32
N SER A 13 -36.93 -72.21 4.39
CA SER A 13 -37.58 -71.94 3.08
C SER A 13 -39.13 -71.92 2.99
N TRP A 14 -39.68 -70.82 2.47
CA TRP A 14 -40.29 -70.69 1.13
C TRP A 14 -41.31 -69.51 1.07
N LEU A 15 -41.04 -68.57 0.15
CA LEU A 15 -41.94 -67.82 -0.75
C LEU A 15 -43.22 -67.09 -0.25
N ILE A 16 -43.17 -65.73 -0.35
CA ILE A 16 -44.01 -64.80 -1.19
C ILE A 16 -45.55 -65.00 -1.16
N PRO A 17 -46.40 -63.96 -0.94
CA PRO A 17 -46.43 -62.77 -1.79
C PRO A 17 -46.68 -61.38 -1.20
N VAL A 18 -46.20 -60.45 -2.02
CA VAL A 18 -46.43 -59.02 -2.13
C VAL A 18 -47.93 -58.66 -2.03
N GLY A 19 -48.25 -57.85 -1.02
CA GLY A 19 -49.50 -57.10 -0.91
C GLY A 19 -49.18 -55.60 -0.89
N ARG A 20 -49.53 -54.92 -1.97
CA ARG A 20 -49.49 -53.46 -2.19
C ARG A 20 -50.03 -52.70 -0.96
N ARG A 21 -49.22 -51.83 -0.35
CA ARG A 21 -49.70 -50.69 0.46
C ARG A 21 -49.34 -49.39 -0.25
N MET A 22 -50.38 -48.61 -0.54
CA MET A 22 -50.28 -47.22 -0.96
C MET A 22 -49.59 -46.41 0.14
N GLY A 23 -48.41 -45.87 -0.17
CA GLY A 23 -47.69 -44.92 0.67
C GLY A 23 -47.80 -43.53 0.04
N VAL A 24 -48.38 -42.61 0.81
CA VAL A 24 -48.57 -41.19 0.51
C VAL A 24 -47.24 -40.56 0.07
N ALA A 25 -47.20 -39.98 -1.13
CA ALA A 25 -46.09 -39.16 -1.57
C ALA A 25 -46.10 -37.85 -0.76
N GLY A 26 -45.31 -37.81 0.32
CA GLY A 26 -44.99 -36.58 1.02
C GLY A 26 -44.13 -35.71 0.11
N VAL A 27 -44.69 -34.58 -0.33
CA VAL A 27 -43.93 -33.51 -0.98
C VAL A 27 -43.01 -32.91 0.08
N ALA A 28 -41.74 -33.32 0.10
CA ALA A 28 -40.71 -32.62 0.85
C ALA A 28 -40.41 -31.30 0.11
N ALA A 29 -41.02 -30.22 0.58
CA ALA A 29 -40.62 -28.88 0.17
C ALA A 29 -39.21 -28.60 0.75
N LEU A 30 -38.19 -28.78 -0.09
CA LEU A 30 -36.86 -28.25 0.16
C LEU A 30 -36.96 -26.72 0.15
N LEU A 31 -37.05 -26.13 1.34
CA LEU A 31 -36.74 -24.71 1.55
C LEU A 31 -35.24 -24.54 1.27
N ALA A 32 -34.91 -24.18 0.04
CA ALA A 32 -33.62 -23.58 -0.26
C ALA A 32 -33.60 -22.21 0.43
N ILE A 33 -33.02 -22.17 1.63
CA ILE A 33 -32.58 -20.90 2.21
C ILE A 33 -31.46 -20.42 1.30
N ALA A 34 -31.78 -19.48 0.41
CA ALA A 34 -30.76 -18.72 -0.28
C ALA A 34 -29.95 -18.01 0.80
N THR A 35 -28.77 -18.53 1.10
CA THR A 35 -27.75 -17.72 1.78
C THR A 35 -27.41 -16.62 0.79
N ALA A 36 -28.01 -15.44 0.98
CA ALA A 36 -27.50 -14.22 0.38
C ALA A 36 -26.01 -14.20 0.71
N GLY A 37 -25.16 -14.42 -0.30
CA GLY A 37 -23.72 -14.33 -0.11
C GLY A 37 -23.45 -12.98 0.53
N ALA A 38 -22.77 -12.97 1.67
CA ALA A 38 -22.36 -11.72 2.29
C ALA A 38 -21.63 -10.92 1.20
N ALA A 39 -22.11 -9.71 0.90
CA ALA A 39 -21.45 -8.85 -0.05
C ALA A 39 -19.98 -8.72 0.36
N GLU A 40 -19.06 -8.80 -0.61
CA GLU A 40 -17.64 -8.60 -0.31
C GLU A 40 -17.47 -7.26 0.41
N PRO A 41 -16.61 -7.18 1.43
CA PRO A 41 -16.38 -5.94 2.15
C PRO A 41 -15.92 -4.86 1.15
N PRO A 42 -16.37 -3.61 1.29
CA PRO A 42 -15.97 -2.52 0.41
C PRO A 42 -14.44 -2.42 0.28
N ARG A 43 -13.95 -2.11 -0.91
CA ARG A 43 -12.53 -1.91 -1.22
C ARG A 43 -12.35 -0.67 -2.11
N PRO A 44 -11.12 -0.16 -2.28
CA PRO A 44 -10.85 0.85 -3.29
C PRO A 44 -11.25 0.36 -4.69
N GLU A 45 -12.01 1.20 -5.40
CA GLU A 45 -12.56 0.88 -6.71
C GLU A 45 -12.15 1.93 -7.74
N ARG A 46 -11.87 1.46 -8.96
CA ARG A 46 -11.38 2.29 -10.06
C ARG A 46 -12.19 3.58 -10.29
N PRO A 47 -13.53 3.57 -10.38
CA PRO A 47 -14.28 4.80 -10.66
C PRO A 47 -14.09 5.88 -9.60
N HIS A 48 -13.90 5.48 -8.34
CA HIS A 48 -13.68 6.43 -7.25
C HIS A 48 -12.25 6.95 -7.23
N LEU A 49 -11.26 6.08 -7.44
CA LEU A 49 -9.86 6.47 -7.59
C LEU A 49 -9.70 7.46 -8.74
N GLU A 50 -10.32 7.18 -9.89
CA GLU A 50 -10.33 8.05 -11.06
C GLU A 50 -10.98 9.40 -10.77
N ARG A 51 -12.12 9.42 -10.08
CA ARG A 51 -12.79 10.66 -9.65
C ARG A 51 -11.85 11.50 -8.77
N TRP A 52 -11.20 10.90 -7.78
CA TRP A 52 -10.30 11.61 -6.88
C TRP A 52 -9.10 12.17 -7.61
N VAL A 53 -8.40 11.35 -8.41
CA VAL A 53 -7.23 11.83 -9.18
C VAL A 53 -7.63 12.98 -10.10
N LYS A 54 -8.73 12.86 -10.85
CA LYS A 54 -9.19 13.91 -11.77
C LYS A 54 -9.45 15.23 -11.05
N LEU A 55 -10.07 15.18 -9.88
CA LEU A 55 -10.32 16.36 -9.07
C LEU A 55 -9.02 16.94 -8.48
N LEU A 56 -8.15 16.07 -7.96
CA LEU A 56 -6.90 16.47 -7.30
C LEU A 56 -5.88 17.06 -8.28
N ALA A 57 -5.84 16.55 -9.51
CA ALA A 57 -5.00 17.04 -10.60
C ALA A 57 -5.70 18.10 -11.48
N SER A 58 -6.85 18.60 -11.04
CA SER A 58 -7.61 19.59 -11.81
C SER A 58 -6.96 20.98 -11.75
N PRO A 59 -7.13 21.82 -12.81
CA PRO A 59 -6.69 23.22 -12.77
C PRO A 59 -7.27 24.01 -11.58
N GLU A 60 -8.45 23.66 -11.09
CA GLU A 60 -9.14 24.30 -9.97
C GLU A 60 -8.37 24.22 -8.65
N LEU A 61 -7.56 23.17 -8.49
CA LEU A 61 -6.68 22.97 -7.34
C LEU A 61 -5.25 23.48 -7.60
N GLU A 62 -4.99 24.13 -8.73
CA GLU A 62 -3.79 24.95 -8.96
C GLU A 62 -2.46 24.22 -8.69
N GLY A 63 -2.39 22.92 -8.98
CA GLY A 63 -1.20 22.10 -8.72
C GLY A 63 -0.87 21.95 -7.24
N ARG A 64 -1.89 22.11 -6.37
CA ARG A 64 -1.88 21.84 -4.92
C ARG A 64 -0.76 22.55 -4.14
N SER A 65 -0.39 23.74 -4.61
CA SER A 65 0.51 24.66 -3.90
C SER A 65 -0.22 25.93 -3.50
N GLY A 66 0.17 26.55 -2.38
CA GLY A 66 -0.44 27.80 -1.90
C GLY A 66 -1.96 27.69 -1.72
N GLU A 67 -2.73 28.47 -2.47
CA GLU A 67 -4.20 28.40 -2.44
C GLU A 67 -4.74 27.03 -2.87
N GLY A 68 -4.13 26.42 -3.88
CA GLY A 68 -4.45 25.07 -4.31
C GLY A 68 -4.29 24.04 -3.20
N GLY A 69 -3.21 24.16 -2.43
CA GLY A 69 -2.96 23.32 -1.25
C GLY A 69 -4.04 23.51 -0.18
N ARG A 70 -4.42 24.76 0.11
CA ARG A 70 -5.51 25.07 1.07
C ARG A 70 -6.86 24.51 0.64
N LYS A 71 -7.22 24.63 -0.64
CA LYS A 71 -8.43 24.02 -1.20
C LYS A 71 -8.40 22.50 -1.07
N THR A 72 -7.26 21.89 -1.36
CA THR A 72 -7.07 20.44 -1.23
C THR A 72 -7.23 19.97 0.22
N ALA A 73 -6.60 20.65 1.18
CA ALA A 73 -6.75 20.35 2.60
C ALA A 73 -8.21 20.45 3.07
N ALA A 74 -8.94 21.46 2.59
CA ALA A 74 -10.36 21.63 2.89
C ALA A 74 -11.22 20.51 2.31
N LEU A 75 -10.93 20.08 1.08
CA LEU A 75 -11.60 18.97 0.41
C LEU A 75 -11.38 17.63 1.14
N ILE A 76 -10.14 17.33 1.52
CA ILE A 76 -9.82 16.12 2.31
C ILE A 76 -10.54 16.16 3.66
N THR A 77 -10.53 17.31 4.33
CA THR A 77 -11.23 17.50 5.61
C THR A 77 -12.73 17.25 5.45
N GLU A 78 -13.35 17.74 4.38
CA GLU A 78 -14.78 17.55 4.14
C GLU A 78 -15.13 16.09 3.87
N GLU A 79 -14.29 15.38 3.12
CA GLU A 79 -14.47 13.94 2.93
C GLU A 79 -14.37 13.16 4.24
N TYR A 80 -13.39 13.50 5.10
CA TYR A 80 -13.30 12.89 6.43
C TYR A 80 -14.53 13.17 7.30
N ARG A 81 -15.11 14.37 7.25
CA ARG A 81 -16.38 14.68 7.92
C ARG A 81 -17.55 13.89 7.35
N ARG A 82 -17.64 13.80 6.01
CA ARG A 82 -18.69 13.03 5.32
C ARG A 82 -18.67 11.56 5.74
N LEU A 83 -17.49 11.00 5.93
CA LEU A 83 -17.28 9.64 6.42
C LEU A 83 -17.51 9.48 7.94
N GLY A 84 -17.75 10.57 8.68
CA GLY A 84 -17.95 10.53 10.13
C GLY A 84 -16.70 10.16 10.91
N LEU A 85 -15.51 10.37 10.34
CA LEU A 85 -14.24 10.14 11.03
C LEU A 85 -14.03 11.22 12.10
N GLU A 86 -13.36 10.84 13.19
CA GLU A 86 -13.00 11.78 14.24
C GLU A 86 -11.79 12.62 13.82
N PRO A 87 -11.72 13.90 14.23
CA PRO A 87 -10.54 14.72 14.03
C PRO A 87 -9.34 14.19 14.83
N LEU A 88 -8.14 14.25 14.23
CA LEU A 88 -6.92 13.69 14.82
C LEU A 88 -6.23 14.61 15.85
N PHE A 89 -6.31 15.94 15.67
CA PHE A 89 -5.51 16.92 16.40
C PHE A 89 -6.37 17.78 17.33
N ASP A 90 -6.56 17.36 18.59
CA ASP A 90 -7.28 18.11 19.62
C ASP A 90 -8.65 18.66 19.16
N GLY A 91 -9.44 17.81 18.52
CA GLY A 91 -10.75 18.19 17.98
C GLY A 91 -10.72 18.86 16.60
N GLN A 92 -9.54 18.97 15.98
CA GLN A 92 -9.35 19.52 14.65
C GLN A 92 -8.78 18.49 13.67
N PHE A 93 -9.18 18.59 12.40
CA PHE A 93 -8.60 17.78 11.33
C PHE A 93 -7.24 18.30 10.87
N GLY A 94 -6.90 19.56 11.14
CA GLY A 94 -5.66 20.18 10.66
C GLY A 94 -4.59 20.27 11.73
N GLN A 95 -3.35 19.99 11.37
CA GLN A 95 -2.16 20.35 12.14
C GLN A 95 -1.38 21.41 11.36
N GLU A 96 -1.31 22.63 11.89
CA GLU A 96 -0.54 23.71 11.28
C GLU A 96 0.97 23.45 11.40
N ILE A 97 1.69 23.69 10.31
CA ILE A 97 3.13 23.59 10.23
C ILE A 97 3.68 25.01 10.20
N PRO A 98 4.43 25.44 11.24
CA PRO A 98 5.03 26.76 11.26
C PRO A 98 5.96 26.97 10.06
N PRO A 99 6.04 28.20 9.52
CA PRO A 99 6.96 28.50 8.43
C PRO A 99 8.41 28.32 8.92
N ALA A 100 9.25 27.76 8.06
CA ALA A 100 10.65 27.49 8.33
C ALA A 100 11.46 27.61 7.03
N PRO A 101 12.60 28.32 6.99
CA PRO A 101 13.39 28.47 5.77
C PRO A 101 13.70 27.11 5.11
N PRO A 102 13.51 26.96 3.78
CA PRO A 102 13.18 27.99 2.80
C PRO A 102 11.66 28.23 2.59
N VAL A 103 10.80 27.57 3.36
CA VAL A 103 9.34 27.62 3.23
C VAL A 103 8.77 28.70 4.16
N GLU A 104 8.40 29.85 3.60
CA GLU A 104 7.86 30.97 4.36
C GLU A 104 6.33 30.87 4.60
N ALA A 105 5.66 29.94 3.94
CA ALA A 105 4.23 29.71 4.09
C ALA A 105 3.93 28.74 5.24
N VAL A 106 2.84 29.01 5.97
CA VAL A 106 2.26 28.04 6.92
C VAL A 106 1.73 26.85 6.14
N GLY A 107 2.18 25.64 6.49
CA GLY A 107 1.66 24.40 5.95
C GLY A 107 0.53 23.83 6.81
N ARG A 108 -0.15 22.80 6.33
CA ARG A 108 -1.22 22.12 7.08
C ARG A 108 -1.32 20.63 6.77
N ASN A 109 -0.89 19.77 7.68
CA ASN A 109 -1.25 18.36 7.61
C ASN A 109 -2.76 18.20 7.88
N VAL A 110 -3.39 17.20 7.27
CA VAL A 110 -4.81 16.86 7.51
C VAL A 110 -4.90 15.41 8.00
N GLY A 111 -5.53 15.20 9.15
CA GLY A 111 -5.59 13.90 9.80
C GLY A 111 -6.96 13.60 10.39
N ALA A 112 -7.39 12.35 10.23
CA ALA A 112 -8.60 11.83 10.85
C ALA A 112 -8.38 10.41 11.41
N ILE A 113 -9.24 9.99 12.32
CA ILE A 113 -9.14 8.69 12.99
C ILE A 113 -10.45 7.91 12.92
N LEU A 114 -10.35 6.66 12.48
CA LEU A 114 -11.37 5.63 12.69
C LEU A 114 -11.02 4.90 13.99
N ARG A 115 -11.79 5.17 15.05
CA ARG A 115 -11.53 4.59 16.39
C ARG A 115 -11.71 3.09 16.41
N GLY A 116 -10.70 2.42 16.97
CA GLY A 116 -10.75 1.00 17.28
C GLY A 116 -11.79 0.68 18.35
N ALA A 117 -12.37 -0.52 18.27
CA ALA A 117 -13.39 -1.00 19.21
C ALA A 117 -12.82 -1.76 20.42
N ASP A 118 -11.56 -2.22 20.34
CA ASP A 118 -10.93 -3.02 21.38
C ASP A 118 -10.33 -2.09 22.46
N PRO A 119 -10.76 -2.19 23.75
CA PRO A 119 -10.30 -1.29 24.80
C PRO A 119 -8.79 -1.29 25.05
N GLU A 120 -8.09 -2.39 24.73
CA GLU A 120 -6.65 -2.51 24.92
C GLU A 120 -5.86 -2.04 23.69
N LEU A 121 -6.47 -2.13 22.50
CA LEU A 121 -5.79 -1.86 21.23
C LEU A 121 -6.21 -0.53 20.58
N LYS A 122 -7.31 0.09 20.98
CA LYS A 122 -7.82 1.33 20.35
C LYS A 122 -6.84 2.51 20.44
N ASP A 123 -5.91 2.50 21.39
CA ASP A 123 -4.86 3.53 21.54
C ASP A 123 -3.52 3.08 20.94
N ARG A 124 -3.55 2.05 20.09
CA ARG A 124 -2.48 1.69 19.14
C ARG A 124 -2.94 2.05 17.74
N PHE A 125 -2.02 2.60 16.94
CA PHE A 125 -2.38 3.24 15.67
C PHE A 125 -1.73 2.56 14.47
N ILE A 126 -2.54 2.32 13.44
CA ILE A 126 -2.09 2.10 12.08
C ILE A 126 -2.26 3.41 11.33
N ILE A 127 -1.19 3.97 10.78
CA ILE A 127 -1.27 5.19 9.98
C ILE A 127 -1.22 4.80 8.50
N VAL A 128 -2.17 5.28 7.71
CA VAL A 128 -2.14 5.27 6.24
C VAL A 128 -1.97 6.70 5.78
N SER A 129 -1.07 6.94 4.84
CA SER A 129 -0.73 8.30 4.44
C SER A 129 -0.33 8.45 2.97
N ALA A 130 -0.35 9.70 2.52
CA ALA A 130 0.18 10.22 1.28
C ALA A 130 0.37 11.74 1.46
N HIS A 131 1.26 12.38 0.71
CA HIS A 131 1.28 13.85 0.67
C HIS A 131 0.30 14.36 -0.38
N TYR A 132 -0.31 15.52 -0.11
CA TYR A 132 -1.28 16.12 -1.02
C TYR A 132 -0.73 17.35 -1.74
N ASP A 133 0.38 17.93 -1.28
CA ASP A 133 0.99 19.06 -1.98
C ASP A 133 1.59 18.64 -3.33
N HIS A 134 1.82 19.62 -4.19
CA HIS A 134 2.60 19.47 -5.40
C HIS A 134 3.19 20.83 -5.83
N LEU A 135 3.81 20.86 -7.01
CA LEU A 135 4.67 21.94 -7.49
C LEU A 135 3.94 23.25 -7.85
N GLY A 136 2.61 23.25 -7.94
CA GLY A 136 1.80 24.42 -8.25
C GLY A 136 1.88 24.90 -9.71
N VAL A 137 1.80 26.21 -9.90
CA VAL A 137 2.03 26.86 -11.21
C VAL A 137 3.42 27.49 -11.22
N ARG A 138 4.29 27.03 -12.13
CA ARG A 138 5.66 27.54 -12.28
C ARG A 138 5.85 28.14 -13.67
N GLY A 139 6.30 29.39 -13.73
CA GLY A 139 6.50 30.09 -15.00
C GLY A 139 5.22 30.19 -15.86
N GLY A 140 4.05 30.24 -15.23
CA GLY A 140 2.74 30.25 -15.92
C GLY A 140 2.26 28.87 -16.40
N VAL A 141 2.99 27.80 -16.10
CA VAL A 141 2.63 26.43 -16.47
C VAL A 141 2.15 25.67 -15.24
N LEU A 142 0.98 25.03 -15.35
CA LEU A 142 0.42 24.18 -14.31
C LEU A 142 1.16 22.84 -14.25
N TYR A 143 1.46 22.40 -13.03
CA TYR A 143 1.95 21.06 -12.72
C TYR A 143 0.81 20.32 -12.01
N PRO A 144 0.10 19.40 -12.70
CA PRO A 144 -1.11 18.80 -12.13
C PRO A 144 -0.83 17.75 -11.06
N GLY A 145 0.28 17.02 -11.14
CA GLY A 145 0.68 16.02 -10.14
C GLY A 145 -0.33 14.88 -9.99
N ALA A 146 -0.74 14.28 -11.09
CA ALA A 146 -1.71 13.19 -11.08
C ALA A 146 -1.16 11.90 -10.46
N ASP A 147 0.07 11.52 -10.83
CA ASP A 147 0.75 10.40 -10.20
C ASP A 147 1.37 10.83 -8.88
N ASP A 148 1.97 12.03 -8.87
CA ASP A 148 2.70 12.64 -7.77
C ASP A 148 1.95 13.84 -7.17
N ASN A 149 1.20 13.69 -6.07
CA ASN A 149 0.81 12.44 -5.46
C ASN A 149 -0.71 12.32 -5.28
N ALA A 150 -1.46 12.82 -6.28
CA ALA A 150 -2.91 12.63 -6.30
C ALA A 150 -3.30 11.14 -6.32
N SER A 151 -2.47 10.27 -6.90
CA SER A 151 -2.66 8.81 -6.87
C SER A 151 -2.63 8.23 -5.45
N GLY A 152 -1.65 8.63 -4.63
CA GLY A 152 -1.56 8.25 -3.22
C GLY A 152 -2.69 8.81 -2.37
N VAL A 153 -3.08 10.08 -2.59
CA VAL A 153 -4.22 10.69 -1.88
C VAL A 153 -5.54 9.99 -2.25
N ALA A 154 -5.74 9.63 -3.52
CA ALA A 154 -6.91 8.86 -3.94
C ALA A 154 -6.98 7.49 -3.23
N MET A 155 -5.84 6.80 -3.12
CA MET A 155 -5.72 5.56 -2.35
C MET A 155 -6.05 5.78 -0.87
N LEU A 156 -5.55 6.85 -0.26
CA LEU A 156 -5.79 7.19 1.14
C LEU A 156 -7.29 7.40 1.41
N LEU A 157 -7.95 8.21 0.57
CA LEU A 157 -9.38 8.52 0.71
C LEU A 157 -10.26 7.28 0.48
N GLU A 158 -9.94 6.45 -0.52
CA GLU A 158 -10.70 5.22 -0.75
C GLU A 158 -10.44 4.16 0.31
N THR A 159 -9.22 4.05 0.86
CA THR A 159 -8.95 3.17 2.00
C THR A 159 -9.77 3.60 3.22
N ALA A 160 -9.89 4.91 3.47
CA ALA A 160 -10.71 5.46 4.52
C ALA A 160 -12.19 5.11 4.34
N ARG A 161 -12.75 5.38 3.15
CA ARG A 161 -14.14 5.02 2.83
C ARG A 161 -14.39 3.52 3.01
N SER A 162 -13.53 2.68 2.44
CA SER A 162 -13.68 1.22 2.49
C SER A 162 -13.71 0.67 3.91
N LEU A 163 -12.83 1.16 4.79
CA LEU A 163 -12.81 0.70 6.18
C LEU A 163 -14.01 1.21 6.98
N VAL A 164 -14.45 2.45 6.75
CA VAL A 164 -15.66 3.02 7.40
C VAL A 164 -16.93 2.28 6.99
N GLU A 165 -17.07 1.93 5.71
CA GLU A 165 -18.24 1.25 5.17
C GLU A 165 -18.22 -0.27 5.40
N SER A 166 -17.11 -0.82 5.91
CA SER A 166 -17.00 -2.23 6.25
C SER A 166 -17.86 -2.60 7.48
N ALA A 167 -18.37 -3.84 7.52
CA ALA A 167 -19.32 -4.28 8.55
C ALA A 167 -18.73 -4.38 9.98
N GLY A 168 -17.42 -4.22 10.16
CA GLY A 168 -16.74 -4.37 11.45
C GLY A 168 -15.81 -3.19 11.73
N LYS A 169 -15.90 -2.64 12.96
CA LYS A 169 -14.91 -1.68 13.42
C LYS A 169 -13.55 -2.36 13.58
N PRO A 170 -12.44 -1.69 13.24
CA PRO A 170 -11.12 -2.22 13.52
C PRO A 170 -10.91 -2.39 15.03
N ARG A 171 -9.99 -3.25 15.43
CA ARG A 171 -9.64 -3.41 16.86
C ARG A 171 -8.74 -2.27 17.31
N ARG A 172 -7.69 -2.00 16.52
CA ARG A 172 -6.83 -0.81 16.63
C ARG A 172 -7.48 0.39 15.97
N SER A 173 -7.03 1.58 16.33
CA SER A 173 -7.42 2.78 15.58
C SER A 173 -6.63 2.89 14.28
N VAL A 174 -7.31 3.30 13.21
CA VAL A 174 -6.68 3.60 11.92
C VAL A 174 -6.70 5.10 11.71
N VAL A 175 -5.53 5.67 11.46
CA VAL A 175 -5.33 7.09 11.19
C VAL A 175 -5.12 7.28 9.70
N PHE A 176 -5.89 8.19 9.12
CA PHE A 176 -5.73 8.62 7.73
C PHE A 176 -5.08 10.00 7.74
N LEU A 177 -3.87 10.10 7.19
CA LEU A 177 -3.02 11.27 7.34
C LEU A 177 -2.51 11.77 5.97
N ALA A 178 -2.94 12.95 5.56
CA ALA A 178 -2.48 13.63 4.37
C ALA A 178 -1.43 14.69 4.73
N PHE A 179 -0.21 14.54 4.22
CA PHE A 179 0.89 15.47 4.50
C PHE A 179 0.92 16.64 3.52
N ASP A 180 1.38 17.79 4.02
CA ASP A 180 1.67 18.98 3.22
C ASP A 180 3.19 19.20 3.16
N GLN A 181 3.64 20.01 2.21
CA GLN A 181 5.03 20.44 2.07
C GLN A 181 6.05 19.27 1.98
N GLU A 182 5.68 18.16 1.34
CA GLU A 182 6.59 17.06 1.02
C GLU A 182 7.66 17.53 0.03
N GLU A 183 7.21 18.22 -1.03
CA GLU A 183 8.00 18.58 -2.22
C GLU A 183 9.12 19.58 -1.93
N VAL A 184 9.00 20.26 -0.80
CA VAL A 184 9.95 21.25 -0.30
C VAL A 184 10.84 20.68 0.81
N GLY A 185 10.76 19.37 1.08
CA GLY A 185 11.66 18.65 1.96
C GLY A 185 10.97 17.97 3.14
N LEU A 186 9.85 17.29 2.93
CA LEU A 186 9.17 16.47 3.94
C LEU A 186 8.73 17.27 5.18
N TYR A 187 8.41 18.56 5.05
CA TYR A 187 8.18 19.43 6.20
C TYR A 187 6.97 18.97 7.02
N GLY A 188 5.88 18.57 6.36
CA GLY A 188 4.69 18.06 7.04
C GLY A 188 4.95 16.79 7.84
N SER A 189 5.55 15.77 7.24
CA SER A 189 5.86 14.51 7.95
C SER A 189 6.94 14.67 9.02
N ARG A 190 7.94 15.54 8.81
CA ARG A 190 8.92 15.90 9.83
C ARG A 190 8.27 16.57 11.03
N PHE A 191 7.38 17.53 10.78
CA PHE A 191 6.66 18.24 11.83
C PHE A 191 5.73 17.31 12.60
N PHE A 192 4.95 16.47 11.90
CA PHE A 192 4.08 15.49 12.54
C PHE A 192 4.86 14.55 13.44
N ALA A 193 5.94 13.94 12.93
CA ALA A 193 6.70 12.98 13.71
C ALA A 193 7.46 13.63 14.88
N ALA A 194 7.71 14.94 14.83
CA ALA A 194 8.25 15.71 15.96
C ALA A 194 7.17 16.13 16.97
N ASN A 195 5.92 16.32 16.53
CA ASN A 195 4.80 16.80 17.32
C ASN A 195 3.57 15.90 17.12
N PRO A 196 3.65 14.58 17.37
CA PRO A 196 2.52 13.70 17.15
C PRO A 196 1.44 13.96 18.21
N PRO A 197 0.14 13.80 17.88
CA PRO A 197 -0.97 14.00 18.83
C PRO A 197 -1.08 12.87 19.87
N PHE A 198 -0.23 11.86 19.77
CA PHE A 198 -0.09 10.72 20.67
C PHE A 198 1.39 10.29 20.74
N PRO A 199 1.82 9.49 21.73
CA PRO A 199 3.19 8.99 21.80
C PRO A 199 3.60 8.30 20.49
N ILE A 200 4.76 8.61 19.92
CA ILE A 200 5.17 8.04 18.62
C ILE A 200 5.31 6.52 18.67
N GLU A 201 5.61 5.97 19.84
CA GLU A 201 5.71 4.55 20.14
C GLU A 201 4.35 3.83 20.13
N SER A 202 3.24 4.59 20.08
CA SER A 202 1.89 4.05 19.91
C SER A 202 1.54 3.72 18.45
N ILE A 203 2.38 4.13 17.50
CA ILE A 203 2.25 3.77 16.09
C ILE A 203 2.80 2.36 15.90
N ASP A 204 1.92 1.38 15.68
CA ASP A 204 2.30 0.00 15.41
C ASP A 204 2.79 -0.19 13.96
N LEU A 205 2.24 0.59 13.01
CA LEU A 205 2.62 0.53 11.61
C LEU A 205 2.30 1.85 10.90
N PHE A 206 3.25 2.38 10.15
CA PHE A 206 3.09 3.54 9.27
C PHE A 206 3.17 3.10 7.81
N LEU A 207 2.12 3.35 7.03
CA LEU A 207 2.08 3.07 5.60
C LEU A 207 2.00 4.40 4.86
N THR A 208 2.85 4.59 3.85
CA THR A 208 2.73 5.71 2.91
C THR A 208 2.89 5.22 1.48
N ALA A 209 2.22 5.90 0.55
CA ALA A 209 2.33 5.65 -0.87
C ALA A 209 2.63 6.94 -1.62
N ASP A 210 3.52 6.82 -2.60
CA ASP A 210 4.00 7.94 -3.40
C ASP A 210 4.27 7.47 -4.82
N MET A 211 3.54 8.05 -5.79
CA MET A 211 3.50 7.62 -7.18
C MET A 211 3.11 6.15 -7.34
N ILE A 212 1.82 5.86 -7.38
CA ILE A 212 1.29 4.49 -7.50
C ILE A 212 0.37 4.30 -8.72
N GLY A 213 0.38 5.24 -9.66
CA GLY A 213 -0.42 5.21 -10.89
C GLY A 213 0.38 5.05 -12.19
N ARG A 214 1.71 4.87 -12.12
CA ARG A 214 2.57 4.65 -13.31
C ARG A 214 3.62 3.57 -13.08
N SER A 215 4.70 3.62 -13.84
CA SER A 215 5.75 2.62 -13.90
C SER A 215 7.12 3.27 -14.02
N LEU A 216 8.10 2.73 -13.30
CA LEU A 216 9.50 3.10 -13.39
C LEU A 216 9.94 3.19 -14.86
N GLY A 217 10.42 4.37 -15.24
CA GLY A 217 10.86 4.66 -16.61
C GLY A 217 9.80 4.54 -17.70
N GLY A 218 8.53 4.32 -17.34
CA GLY A 218 7.47 3.96 -18.28
C GLY A 218 7.61 2.57 -18.89
N VAL A 219 8.40 1.67 -18.29
CA VAL A 219 8.69 0.33 -18.85
C VAL A 219 8.47 -0.83 -17.87
N CYS A 220 8.46 -0.58 -16.55
CA CYS A 220 8.18 -1.60 -15.54
C CYS A 220 6.68 -1.67 -15.23
N GLU A 221 5.87 -2.18 -16.18
CA GLU A 221 4.40 -2.09 -16.17
C GLU A 221 3.76 -2.66 -14.89
N ASP A 222 4.05 -3.90 -14.51
CA ASP A 222 3.34 -4.56 -13.38
C ASP A 222 3.99 -4.34 -12.01
N LEU A 223 5.03 -3.52 -11.91
CA LEU A 223 5.87 -3.45 -10.71
C LEU A 223 5.37 -2.40 -9.70
N VAL A 224 5.27 -2.79 -8.44
CA VAL A 224 5.21 -1.87 -7.29
C VAL A 224 6.30 -2.22 -6.29
N PHE A 225 7.09 -1.23 -5.92
CA PHE A 225 8.13 -1.37 -4.92
C PHE A 225 7.55 -1.26 -3.52
N VAL A 226 8.07 -2.09 -2.61
CA VAL A 226 7.76 -2.03 -1.18
C VAL A 226 9.06 -1.97 -0.39
N MET A 227 9.23 -0.90 0.40
CA MET A 227 10.35 -0.70 1.32
C MET A 227 9.90 -0.74 2.79
N GLY A 228 10.83 -0.95 3.70
CA GLY A 228 10.61 -1.00 5.16
C GLY A 228 10.58 -2.41 5.74
N THR A 229 10.38 -3.42 4.90
CA THR A 229 10.37 -4.83 5.34
C THR A 229 11.74 -5.32 5.80
N GLU A 230 12.84 -4.65 5.45
CA GLU A 230 14.19 -4.97 5.94
C GLU A 230 14.32 -4.83 7.47
N HIS A 231 13.49 -3.99 8.10
CA HIS A 231 13.42 -3.86 9.56
C HIS A 231 12.25 -4.68 10.15
N ILE A 232 11.39 -5.27 9.31
CA ILE A 232 10.14 -5.90 9.71
C ILE A 232 9.81 -7.10 8.78
N PRO A 233 10.70 -8.10 8.69
CA PRO A 233 10.58 -9.19 7.71
C PRO A 233 9.28 -9.99 7.85
N ALA A 234 8.69 -10.01 9.05
CA ALA A 234 7.43 -10.68 9.34
C ALA A 234 6.20 -10.07 8.64
N LEU A 235 6.30 -8.88 8.04
CA LEU A 235 5.22 -8.30 7.21
C LEU A 235 5.22 -8.83 5.76
N ARG A 236 6.31 -9.46 5.30
CA ARG A 236 6.39 -9.95 3.91
C ARG A 236 5.35 -11.03 3.58
N PRO A 237 5.07 -12.02 4.45
CA PRO A 237 3.99 -12.97 4.17
C PRO A 237 2.65 -12.30 3.92
N TRP A 238 2.32 -11.22 4.66
CA TRP A 238 1.07 -10.48 4.44
C TRP A 238 1.07 -9.79 3.08
N LEU A 239 2.19 -9.17 2.69
CA LEU A 239 2.33 -8.53 1.39
C LEU A 239 2.16 -9.53 0.25
N PHE A 240 2.86 -10.67 0.32
CA PHE A 240 2.77 -11.69 -0.72
C PHE A 240 1.38 -12.35 -0.78
N GLU A 241 0.73 -12.55 0.35
CA GLU A 241 -0.65 -13.06 0.40
C GLU A 241 -1.63 -12.07 -0.22
N GLU A 242 -1.52 -10.77 0.10
CA GLU A 242 -2.37 -9.73 -0.49
C GLU A 242 -2.10 -9.51 -1.98
N ALA A 243 -0.88 -9.75 -2.45
CA ALA A 243 -0.53 -9.68 -3.87
C ALA A 243 -0.91 -10.94 -4.65
N ALA A 244 -1.13 -12.08 -3.98
CA ALA A 244 -1.35 -13.34 -4.65
C ALA A 244 -2.59 -13.28 -5.58
N GLY A 245 -2.38 -13.62 -6.86
CA GLY A 245 -3.45 -13.62 -7.87
C GLY A 245 -3.76 -12.25 -8.48
N ARG A 246 -3.11 -11.16 -8.03
CA ARG A 246 -3.20 -9.84 -8.68
C ARG A 246 -2.24 -9.78 -9.88
N PRO A 247 -2.56 -8.98 -10.91
CA PRO A 247 -1.63 -8.67 -12.00
C PRO A 247 -0.58 -7.65 -11.54
N LEU A 248 0.13 -7.97 -10.45
CA LEU A 248 1.16 -7.13 -9.86
C LEU A 248 2.39 -7.96 -9.47
N THR A 249 3.55 -7.39 -9.69
CA THR A 249 4.82 -7.88 -9.14
C THR A 249 5.21 -7.00 -7.96
N LEU A 250 5.37 -7.62 -6.79
CA LEU A 250 5.94 -6.96 -5.61
C LEU A 250 7.47 -6.93 -5.71
N GLY A 251 8.03 -5.73 -5.81
CA GLY A 251 9.46 -5.49 -5.74
C GLY A 251 9.90 -5.15 -4.33
N ILE A 252 10.48 -6.10 -3.59
CA ILE A 252 11.02 -5.83 -2.25
C ILE A 252 12.35 -5.10 -2.38
N LEU A 253 12.49 -3.94 -1.76
CA LEU A 253 13.73 -3.17 -1.73
C LEU A 253 14.04 -2.65 -0.33
N GLY A 254 15.32 -2.59 0.04
CA GLY A 254 15.75 -1.85 1.24
C GLY A 254 15.68 -0.35 1.02
N ALA A 255 15.24 0.41 2.04
CA ALA A 255 15.24 1.87 1.99
C ALA A 255 16.64 2.46 1.88
N ASP A 256 17.68 1.67 2.20
CA ASP A 256 19.08 2.03 1.98
C ASP A 256 19.48 2.04 0.50
N LEU A 257 18.66 1.54 -0.43
CA LEU A 257 18.92 1.75 -1.86
C LEU A 257 18.94 3.25 -2.22
N LEU A 258 18.12 4.06 -1.54
CA LEU A 258 18.00 5.49 -1.80
C LEU A 258 19.05 6.27 -0.97
N ILE A 259 19.73 7.23 -1.61
CA ILE A 259 20.83 8.00 -0.98
C ILE A 259 20.31 8.98 0.10
N LEU A 260 19.01 9.27 0.10
CA LEU A 260 18.29 10.06 1.10
C LEU A 260 16.87 9.49 1.25
N ASN A 261 16.18 9.81 2.35
CA ASN A 261 14.74 9.55 2.44
C ASN A 261 14.03 10.36 1.35
N ARG A 262 13.31 9.67 0.46
CA ARG A 262 12.67 10.27 -0.72
C ARG A 262 11.18 10.57 -0.55
N SER A 263 10.57 10.18 0.58
CA SER A 263 9.15 10.38 0.85
C SER A 263 8.88 10.35 2.37
N ASP A 264 7.61 10.45 2.76
CA ASP A 264 7.16 10.68 4.14
C ASP A 264 7.50 9.59 5.16
N TYR A 265 7.97 8.41 4.71
CA TYR A 265 8.44 7.36 5.62
C TYR A 265 9.71 7.75 6.38
N GLY A 266 10.50 8.70 5.86
CA GLY A 266 11.81 9.06 6.39
C GLY A 266 11.81 9.44 7.87
N PRO A 267 11.00 10.43 8.31
CA PRO A 267 10.89 10.85 9.71
C PRO A 267 10.43 9.74 10.68
N PHE A 268 9.67 8.76 10.20
CA PHE A 268 9.21 7.60 10.97
C PHE A 268 10.31 6.53 11.08
N ARG A 269 11.01 6.26 9.96
CA ARG A 269 12.19 5.39 9.92
C ARG A 269 13.27 5.88 10.89
N SER A 270 13.56 7.18 10.92
CA SER A 270 14.54 7.75 11.85
C SER A 270 14.18 7.59 13.32
N ARG A 271 12.89 7.38 13.63
CA ARG A 271 12.37 7.13 14.98
C ARG A 271 12.08 5.65 15.24
N LYS A 272 12.53 4.76 14.35
CA LYS A 272 12.32 3.30 14.45
C LYS A 272 10.85 2.89 14.52
N VAL A 273 9.96 3.70 13.91
CA VAL A 273 8.56 3.31 13.73
C VAL A 273 8.50 2.29 12.60
N PRO A 274 7.87 1.12 12.78
CA PRO A 274 7.66 0.17 11.70
C PRO A 274 6.94 0.83 10.52
N PHE A 275 7.49 0.73 9.31
CA PHE A 275 6.90 1.35 8.13
C PHE A 275 6.83 0.43 6.90
N LEU A 276 5.90 0.74 6.02
CA LEU A 276 5.86 0.26 4.64
C LEU A 276 5.73 1.45 3.70
N PHE A 277 6.59 1.50 2.69
CA PHE A 277 6.53 2.52 1.65
C PHE A 277 6.24 1.87 0.29
N PHE A 278 5.20 2.34 -0.39
CA PHE A 278 4.78 1.85 -1.69
C PHE A 278 5.06 2.91 -2.77
N SER A 279 5.73 2.52 -3.85
CA SER A 279 5.97 3.40 -4.99
C SER A 279 6.18 2.61 -6.27
N THR A 280 5.89 3.22 -7.41
CA THR A 280 6.19 2.66 -8.73
C THR A 280 7.47 3.23 -9.35
N GLY A 281 8.13 4.16 -8.65
CA GLY A 281 9.38 4.79 -9.06
C GLY A 281 9.21 5.95 -10.05
N GLU A 282 10.30 6.67 -10.28
CA GLU A 282 10.32 7.83 -11.17
C GLU A 282 10.00 7.43 -12.63
N ASN A 283 9.27 8.29 -13.33
CA ASN A 283 8.82 8.06 -14.69
C ASN A 283 9.00 9.33 -15.54
N PRO A 284 8.92 9.27 -16.88
CA PRO A 284 9.18 10.42 -17.75
C PRO A 284 8.25 11.63 -17.57
N ARG A 285 7.22 11.54 -16.73
CA ARG A 285 6.29 12.63 -16.38
C ARG A 285 6.46 13.13 -14.95
N TYR A 286 7.35 12.55 -14.17
CA TYR A 286 7.66 13.01 -12.82
C TYR A 286 8.05 14.50 -12.86
N HIS A 287 7.43 15.30 -11.96
CA HIS A 287 7.60 16.75 -11.92
C HIS A 287 7.40 17.46 -13.27
N ALA A 288 6.48 16.97 -14.12
CA ALA A 288 6.22 17.54 -15.44
C ALA A 288 4.76 18.00 -15.60
N PRO A 289 4.49 19.04 -16.41
CA PRO A 289 3.13 19.48 -16.74
C PRO A 289 2.27 18.39 -17.41
N SER A 290 2.92 17.37 -17.97
CA SER A 290 2.24 16.22 -18.58
C SER A 290 1.74 15.18 -17.57
N ASP A 291 2.06 15.30 -16.28
CA ASP A 291 1.54 14.40 -15.25
C ASP A 291 0.06 14.69 -14.95
N THR A 292 -0.79 14.21 -15.86
CA THR A 292 -2.23 14.48 -15.94
C THR A 292 -3.04 13.22 -15.61
N ALA A 293 -4.27 13.39 -15.13
CA ALA A 293 -5.14 12.29 -14.73
C ALA A 293 -5.37 11.28 -15.88
N GLU A 294 -5.49 11.78 -17.11
CA GLU A 294 -5.75 10.99 -18.32
C GLU A 294 -4.63 10.02 -18.66
N THR A 295 -3.45 10.23 -18.10
CA THR A 295 -2.27 9.45 -18.45
C THR A 295 -1.93 8.38 -17.41
N LEU A 296 -2.68 8.24 -16.31
CA LEU A 296 -2.46 7.18 -15.31
C LEU A 296 -2.92 5.80 -15.78
N ASP A 297 -2.25 4.78 -15.25
CA ASP A 297 -2.70 3.39 -15.27
C ASP A 297 -3.65 3.13 -14.09
N TYR A 298 -4.94 3.36 -14.31
CA TYR A 298 -5.97 3.14 -13.30
C TYR A 298 -6.17 1.68 -12.88
N PRO A 299 -6.12 0.68 -13.78
CA PRO A 299 -6.05 -0.73 -13.37
C PRO A 299 -4.96 -1.00 -12.35
N LYS A 300 -3.72 -0.58 -12.63
CA LYS A 300 -2.59 -0.75 -11.71
C LYS A 300 -2.80 -0.01 -10.39
N LEU A 301 -3.22 1.26 -10.44
CA LEU A 301 -3.54 2.05 -9.25
C LEU A 301 -4.58 1.36 -8.37
N THR A 302 -5.58 0.73 -8.98
CA THR A 302 -6.64 -0.01 -8.26
C THR A 302 -6.07 -1.22 -7.54
N GLU A 303 -5.27 -2.04 -8.22
CA GLU A 303 -4.66 -3.22 -7.61
C GLU A 303 -3.72 -2.86 -6.46
N ILE A 304 -2.89 -1.81 -6.61
CA ILE A 304 -2.00 -1.33 -5.54
C ILE A 304 -2.82 -0.79 -4.37
N SER A 305 -3.86 0.00 -4.64
CA SER A 305 -4.73 0.56 -3.59
C SER A 305 -5.43 -0.53 -2.80
N GLN A 306 -5.92 -1.58 -3.47
CA GLN A 306 -6.55 -2.72 -2.82
C GLN A 306 -5.56 -3.56 -2.01
N LEU A 307 -4.33 -3.73 -2.48
CA LEU A 307 -3.26 -4.39 -1.73
C LEU A 307 -2.96 -3.62 -0.44
N ILE A 308 -2.76 -2.29 -0.53
CA ILE A 308 -2.49 -1.45 0.63
C ILE A 308 -3.67 -1.52 1.61
N HIS A 309 -4.90 -1.37 1.13
CA HIS A 309 -6.11 -1.52 1.94
C HIS A 309 -6.16 -2.89 2.66
N GLY A 310 -5.83 -3.99 1.96
CA GLY A 310 -5.80 -5.33 2.55
C GLY A 310 -4.78 -5.46 3.68
N VAL A 311 -3.58 -4.92 3.51
CA VAL A 311 -2.54 -4.87 4.55
C VAL A 311 -3.01 -4.05 5.76
N VAL A 312 -3.64 -2.90 5.53
CA VAL A 312 -4.19 -2.04 6.60
C VAL A 312 -5.29 -2.78 7.36
N ALA A 313 -6.22 -3.41 6.65
CA ALA A 313 -7.31 -4.17 7.27
C ALA A 313 -6.77 -5.32 8.14
N LYS A 314 -5.77 -6.06 7.65
CA LYS A 314 -5.07 -7.11 8.42
C LYS A 314 -4.41 -6.55 9.68
N ALA A 315 -3.65 -5.46 9.54
CA ALA A 315 -2.96 -4.82 10.67
C ALA A 315 -3.94 -4.29 11.73
N ALA A 316 -5.08 -3.76 11.31
CA ALA A 316 -6.09 -3.16 12.17
C ALA A 316 -6.81 -4.19 13.08
N VAL A 317 -6.77 -5.48 12.74
CA VAL A 317 -7.44 -6.56 13.50
C VAL A 317 -6.49 -7.61 14.09
N ALA A 318 -5.22 -7.63 13.70
CA ALA A 318 -4.23 -8.60 14.18
C ALA A 318 -4.09 -8.59 15.72
N ASP A 319 -3.77 -9.71 16.36
CA ASP A 319 -3.55 -9.71 17.81
C ASP A 319 -2.31 -8.91 18.20
N ALA A 320 -1.25 -9.03 17.39
CA ALA A 320 -0.01 -8.30 17.54
C ALA A 320 0.55 -7.92 16.16
N LEU A 321 1.33 -6.84 16.13
CA LEU A 321 2.09 -6.42 14.97
C LEU A 321 3.58 -6.65 15.19
N PRO A 322 4.33 -7.05 14.15
CA PRO A 322 5.77 -7.13 14.23
C PRO A 322 6.39 -5.78 14.63
N ARG A 323 7.42 -5.82 15.47
CA ARG A 323 8.14 -4.63 15.91
C ARG A 323 9.37 -4.37 15.04
N TRP A 324 9.86 -3.15 15.11
CA TRP A 324 11.13 -2.76 14.49
C TRP A 324 12.28 -3.65 14.96
N SER A 325 13.08 -4.11 14.00
CA SER A 325 14.35 -4.81 14.23
C SER A 325 15.54 -3.91 13.90
N ASP A 326 16.49 -3.80 14.83
CA ASP A 326 17.80 -3.18 14.56
C ASP A 326 18.71 -4.10 13.73
N GLN A 327 18.38 -5.40 13.64
CA GLN A 327 19.00 -6.32 12.69
C GLN A 327 18.28 -6.19 11.35
N VAL A 328 18.98 -5.59 10.39
CA VAL A 328 18.48 -5.41 9.02
C VAL A 328 18.55 -6.73 8.28
N ASP A 329 17.41 -7.14 7.73
CA ASP A 329 17.30 -8.32 6.89
C ASP A 329 17.41 -7.96 5.41
N HIS A 330 18.23 -8.71 4.68
CA HIS A 330 18.50 -8.51 3.25
C HIS A 330 18.02 -9.73 2.46
N PRO A 331 16.73 -9.78 2.10
CA PRO A 331 16.12 -10.95 1.51
C PRO A 331 16.62 -11.18 0.07
N LEU A 332 16.59 -12.44 -0.39
CA LEU A 332 16.93 -12.78 -1.77
C LEU A 332 16.02 -12.05 -2.77
N GLU A 333 14.78 -11.80 -2.37
CA GLU A 333 13.76 -11.06 -3.10
C GLU A 333 14.21 -9.65 -3.49
N GLU A 334 15.12 -9.02 -2.72
CA GLU A 334 15.73 -7.74 -3.10
C GLU A 334 16.64 -7.90 -4.32
N ALA A 335 17.50 -8.93 -4.32
CA ALA A 335 18.36 -9.22 -5.47
C ALA A 335 17.52 -9.61 -6.70
N VAL A 336 16.48 -10.41 -6.53
CA VAL A 336 15.55 -10.76 -7.62
C VAL A 336 14.90 -9.50 -8.20
N THR A 337 14.39 -8.61 -7.34
CA THR A 337 13.78 -7.34 -7.76
C THR A 337 14.75 -6.50 -8.58
N ILE A 338 15.96 -6.27 -8.06
CA ILE A 338 16.96 -5.44 -8.76
C ILE A 338 17.33 -6.07 -10.11
N ARG A 339 17.52 -7.39 -10.16
CA ARG A 339 17.83 -8.10 -11.41
C ARG A 339 16.74 -7.93 -12.45
N ASP A 340 15.49 -8.14 -12.07
CA ASP A 340 14.37 -8.13 -13.00
C ASP A 340 14.10 -6.71 -13.51
N VAL A 341 14.23 -5.70 -12.65
CA VAL A 341 14.25 -4.29 -13.07
C VAL A 341 15.38 -4.04 -14.07
N LEU A 342 16.62 -4.39 -13.73
CA LEU A 342 17.76 -4.15 -14.60
C LEU A 342 17.62 -4.85 -15.96
N ARG A 343 17.02 -6.04 -16.03
CA ARG A 343 16.71 -6.71 -17.31
C ARG A 343 15.70 -5.92 -18.14
N VAL A 344 14.64 -5.39 -17.52
CA VAL A 344 13.66 -4.55 -18.22
C VAL A 344 14.32 -3.27 -18.73
N LEU A 345 15.14 -2.61 -17.92
CA LEU A 345 15.89 -1.41 -18.34
C LEU A 345 16.84 -1.75 -19.51
N ASP A 346 17.53 -2.89 -19.44
CA ASP A 346 18.44 -3.35 -20.48
C ASP A 346 17.75 -3.62 -21.81
N ALA A 347 16.56 -4.21 -21.76
CA ALA A 347 15.73 -4.46 -22.95
C ALA A 347 15.20 -3.15 -23.57
N ASN A 348 15.10 -2.08 -22.78
CA ASN A 348 14.51 -0.80 -23.19
C ASN A 348 15.53 0.35 -23.32
N ARG A 349 16.83 0.04 -23.46
CA ARG A 349 17.92 1.04 -23.52
C ARG A 349 17.66 2.22 -24.46
N ALA A 350 17.10 1.96 -25.64
CA ALA A 350 16.83 3.00 -26.64
C ALA A 350 15.75 3.99 -26.17
N ALA A 351 14.63 3.48 -25.63
CA ALA A 351 13.54 4.30 -25.10
C ALA A 351 14.00 5.13 -23.90
N LEU A 352 14.85 4.53 -23.06
CA LEU A 352 15.38 5.13 -21.83
C LEU A 352 16.66 5.95 -22.03
N ARG A 353 17.17 6.05 -23.27
CA ARG A 353 18.42 6.76 -23.60
C ARG A 353 19.63 6.29 -22.77
N ILE A 354 19.67 5.00 -22.42
CA ILE A 354 20.77 4.40 -21.64
C ILE A 354 22.04 4.40 -22.50
N ASN A 355 23.09 5.07 -22.01
CA ASN A 355 24.37 5.19 -22.70
C ASN A 355 25.28 3.96 -22.49
N ALA A 356 26.40 3.91 -23.21
CA ALA A 356 27.32 2.76 -23.17
C ALA A 356 27.91 2.49 -21.77
N ALA A 357 28.18 3.54 -20.98
CA ALA A 357 28.70 3.38 -19.63
C ALA A 357 27.65 2.79 -18.69
N GLN A 358 26.41 3.27 -18.75
CA GLN A 358 25.28 2.71 -18.01
C GLN A 358 25.02 1.25 -18.41
N ALA A 359 25.01 0.95 -19.72
CA ALA A 359 24.83 -0.41 -20.23
C ALA A 359 25.93 -1.36 -19.73
N PHE A 360 27.18 -0.89 -19.63
CA PHE A 360 28.28 -1.67 -19.06
C PHE A 360 28.05 -1.98 -17.56
N VAL A 361 27.60 -0.99 -16.78
CA VAL A 361 27.25 -1.17 -15.36
C VAL A 361 26.10 -2.17 -15.21
N ILE A 362 25.03 -2.03 -16.01
CA ILE A 362 23.88 -2.95 -16.00
C ILE A 362 24.35 -4.38 -16.29
N ALA A 363 25.12 -4.59 -17.37
CA ALA A 363 25.61 -5.92 -17.73
C ALA A 363 26.51 -6.54 -16.64
N GLY A 364 27.31 -5.72 -15.97
CA GLY A 364 28.12 -6.15 -14.82
C GLY A 364 27.26 -6.62 -13.64
N ALA A 365 26.28 -5.81 -13.25
CA ALA A 365 25.36 -6.13 -12.16
C ALA A 365 24.54 -7.38 -12.46
N LEU A 366 24.02 -7.52 -13.69
CA LEU A 366 23.23 -8.69 -14.10
C LEU A 366 24.01 -10.00 -13.97
N ARG A 367 25.30 -10.04 -14.35
CA ARG A 367 26.13 -11.24 -14.16
C ARG A 367 26.24 -11.64 -12.69
N THR A 368 26.44 -10.69 -11.79
CA THR A 368 26.49 -10.95 -10.35
C THR A 368 25.13 -11.43 -9.84
N LEU A 369 24.07 -10.75 -10.25
CA LEU A 369 22.69 -11.04 -9.83
C LEU A 369 22.19 -12.41 -10.29
N ASP A 370 22.51 -12.81 -11.53
CA ASP A 370 22.17 -14.12 -12.05
C ASP A 370 22.80 -15.23 -11.19
N GLY A 371 24.08 -15.08 -10.83
CA GLY A 371 24.77 -16.01 -9.94
C GLY A 371 24.21 -16.02 -8.51
N VAL A 372 23.81 -14.86 -7.97
CA VAL A 372 23.17 -14.76 -6.65
C VAL A 372 21.84 -15.50 -6.63
N VAL A 373 20.99 -15.29 -7.64
CA VAL A 373 19.67 -15.92 -7.70
C VAL A 373 19.77 -17.43 -7.95
N GLU A 374 20.69 -17.87 -8.81
CA GLU A 374 20.94 -19.31 -9.02
C GLU A 374 21.39 -20.02 -7.74
N ARG A 375 22.24 -19.38 -6.93
CA ARG A 375 22.68 -19.93 -5.64
C ARG A 375 21.67 -19.78 -4.51
N GLY A 376 20.63 -18.97 -4.69
CA GLY A 376 19.62 -18.68 -3.66
C GLY A 376 20.15 -17.90 -2.44
N THR A 377 21.34 -17.28 -2.53
CA THR A 377 21.97 -16.56 -1.41
C THR A 377 22.81 -15.38 -1.90
N VAL A 378 22.77 -14.28 -1.14
CA VAL A 378 23.52 -13.05 -1.40
C VAL A 378 24.50 -12.78 -0.27
N SER A 379 25.79 -12.58 -0.59
CA SER A 379 26.76 -12.14 0.41
C SER A 379 26.71 -10.62 0.64
N PRO A 380 27.16 -10.10 1.80
CA PRO A 380 27.19 -8.66 2.05
C PRO A 380 27.98 -7.85 1.00
N ALA A 381 29.09 -8.41 0.50
CA ALA A 381 29.91 -7.76 -0.53
C ALA A 381 29.21 -7.70 -1.88
N GLU A 382 28.52 -8.78 -2.27
CA GLU A 382 27.71 -8.81 -3.50
C GLU A 382 26.57 -7.82 -3.39
N ARG A 383 25.83 -7.80 -2.27
CA ARG A 383 24.76 -6.84 -2.04
C ARG A 383 25.27 -5.41 -2.18
N ALA A 384 26.37 -5.07 -1.51
CA ALA A 384 26.94 -3.72 -1.58
C ALA A 384 27.26 -3.31 -3.04
N SER A 385 27.84 -4.21 -3.83
CA SER A 385 28.12 -3.98 -5.25
C SER A 385 26.85 -3.78 -6.07
N ILE A 386 25.84 -4.64 -5.87
CA ILE A 386 24.54 -4.58 -6.54
C ILE A 386 23.81 -3.26 -6.25
N ILE A 387 23.77 -2.85 -4.98
CA ILE A 387 23.13 -1.58 -4.55
C ILE A 387 23.82 -0.37 -5.19
N GLN A 388 25.15 -0.37 -5.26
CA GLN A 388 25.89 0.71 -5.92
C GLN A 388 25.59 0.77 -7.42
N ALA A 389 25.56 -0.37 -8.11
CA ALA A 389 25.22 -0.42 -9.52
C ALA A 389 23.77 0.04 -9.77
N ALA A 390 22.82 -0.43 -8.96
CA ALA A 390 21.42 -0.02 -9.04
C ALA A 390 21.25 1.49 -8.83
N ARG A 391 21.94 2.09 -7.85
CA ARG A 391 21.93 3.55 -7.63
C ARG A 391 22.43 4.33 -8.85
N ILE A 392 23.55 3.90 -9.42
CA ILE A 392 24.12 4.55 -10.60
C ILE A 392 23.10 4.54 -11.74
N VAL A 393 22.48 3.39 -12.00
CA VAL A 393 21.51 3.25 -13.11
C VAL A 393 20.25 4.06 -12.83
N LEU A 394 19.62 3.88 -11.67
CA LEU A 394 18.34 4.51 -11.35
C LEU A 394 18.44 6.04 -11.24
N MET A 395 19.54 6.59 -10.72
CA MET A 395 19.70 8.04 -10.57
C MET A 395 20.19 8.77 -11.83
N THR A 396 20.61 8.03 -12.87
CA THR A 396 21.13 8.65 -14.10
C THR A 396 20.31 8.32 -15.34
N ALA A 397 19.34 7.40 -15.23
CA ALA A 397 18.48 7.00 -16.34
C ALA A 397 17.18 7.81 -16.42
N PHE A 398 16.75 8.43 -15.32
CA PHE A 398 15.46 9.13 -15.21
C PHE A 398 15.64 10.58 -14.78
#